data_AF-A0A535LQ49-F1
#
_entry.id   AF-A0A535LQ49-F1
#
_cell.length_a   1.000
_cell.length_b   1.000
_cell.length_c   1.000
_cell.angle_alpha   90.00
_cell.angle_beta   90.00
_cell.angle_gamma   90.00
#
_symmetry.space_group_name_H-M   'P 1'
#
loop_
_entity.id
_entity.type
_entity.pdbx_description
1 polymer ?
#
loop_
_entity_poly.entity_id
_entity_poly.type
_entity_poly.pdbx_seq_one_letter_code
_entity_poly.pdbx_strand_id
1 'polypeptide(L)'
;MQVAIYTGKDPGGKRFLSTLERRIGRQEIRAWEVRRKSPLTLVHSGDRYAGVRVTFIPSGSRTFARVAKEGKLGAFRSPEPSLVATIAGSSQVDRVLGFLVGLLTRHAEHLGVEGVGIPLTE
;
A
#
# COMPACT_ATOMS: atom_id res chain seq x y z
N MET A 1 -8.12 -4.91 5.78
CA MET A 1 -8.28 -3.45 5.55
C MET A 1 -7.69 -3.08 4.18
N GLN A 2 -8.14 -1.97 3.57
CA GLN A 2 -7.64 -1.50 2.27
C GLN A 2 -7.21 -0.03 2.37
N VAL A 3 -6.26 0.37 1.54
CA VAL A 3 -5.83 1.75 1.37
C VAL A 3 -5.72 2.02 -0.13
N ALA A 4 -6.49 3.00 -0.61
CA ALA A 4 -6.36 3.53 -1.97
C ALA A 4 -5.16 4.47 -2.04
N ILE A 5 -4.31 4.31 -3.05
CA ILE A 5 -3.11 5.13 -3.24
C ILE A 5 -3.20 5.76 -4.62
N TYR A 6 -3.18 7.09 -4.64
CA TYR A 6 -3.16 7.90 -5.84
C TYR A 6 -1.74 8.38 -6.06
N THR A 7 -1.19 8.03 -7.20
CA THR A 7 0.11 8.51 -7.66
C THR A 7 -0.11 9.38 -8.89
N GLY A 8 0.77 10.34 -9.13
CA GLY A 8 0.64 11.28 -10.26
C GLY A 8 0.71 10.64 -11.64
N LYS A 9 1.67 11.05 -12.47
CA LYS A 9 1.90 10.45 -13.81
C LYS A 9 2.50 9.03 -13.74
N ASP A 10 1.85 8.12 -13.01
CA ASP A 10 2.25 6.72 -12.79
C ASP A 10 1.03 5.77 -12.74
N PRO A 11 0.29 5.60 -13.85
CA PRO A 11 -0.82 4.67 -13.89
C PRO A 11 -0.37 3.24 -13.55
N GLY A 12 -1.09 2.58 -12.64
CA GLY A 12 -0.70 1.29 -12.09
C GLY A 12 0.47 1.32 -11.10
N GLY A 13 0.98 2.51 -10.74
CA GLY A 13 1.93 2.69 -9.65
C GLY A 13 3.29 2.00 -9.83
N LYS A 14 3.76 1.81 -11.07
CA LYS A 14 5.00 1.06 -11.35
C LYS A 14 6.23 1.78 -10.81
N ARG A 15 6.29 3.11 -10.99
CA ARG A 15 7.38 3.94 -10.46
C ARG A 15 7.33 4.00 -8.94
N PHE A 16 6.13 4.09 -8.36
CA PHE A 16 5.92 3.99 -6.92
C PHE A 16 6.51 2.68 -6.37
N LEU A 17 6.11 1.53 -6.93
CA LEU A 17 6.52 0.21 -6.43
C LEU A 17 8.04 0.00 -6.53
N SER A 18 8.62 0.30 -7.69
CA SER A 18 10.06 0.17 -7.91
C SER A 18 10.87 1.11 -7.01
N THR A 19 10.37 2.32 -6.75
CA THR A 19 11.02 3.28 -5.84
C THR A 19 10.92 2.83 -4.40
N LEU A 20 9.75 2.35 -3.96
CA LEU A 20 9.54 1.83 -2.62
C LEU A 20 10.46 0.64 -2.32
N GLU A 21 10.50 -0.35 -3.22
CA GLU A 21 11.39 -1.51 -3.09
C GLU A 21 12.86 -1.08 -3.01
N ARG A 22 13.29 -0.17 -3.90
CA ARG A 22 14.66 0.35 -3.91
C ARG A 22 15.03 1.06 -2.61
N ARG A 23 14.16 1.93 -2.09
CA ARG A 23 14.43 2.70 -0.86
C ARG A 23 14.47 1.81 0.38
N ILE A 24 13.62 0.78 0.44
CA ILE A 24 13.70 -0.25 1.49
C ILE A 24 15.01 -1.02 1.37
N GLY A 25 15.39 -1.48 0.16
CA GLY A 25 16.64 -2.20 -0.07
C GLY A 25 17.90 -1.39 0.26
N ARG A 26 17.83 -0.05 0.14
CA ARG A 26 18.90 0.89 0.55
C ARG A 26 18.83 1.29 2.02
N GLN A 27 17.91 0.72 2.81
CA GLN A 27 17.70 1.05 4.22
C GLN A 27 17.39 2.54 4.46
N GLU A 28 16.79 3.22 3.48
CA GLU A 28 16.28 4.59 3.63
C GLU A 28 14.92 4.59 4.36
N ILE A 29 14.19 3.48 4.25
CA ILE A 29 12.91 3.23 4.93
C ILE A 29 13.06 1.96 5.77
N ARG A 30 13.64 2.10 6.97
CA ARG A 30 14.06 0.96 7.81
C ARG A 30 12.94 0.24 8.55
N ALA A 31 11.77 0.88 8.68
CA ALA A 31 10.63 0.32 9.40
C ALA A 31 9.91 -0.81 8.63
N TRP A 32 10.35 -1.11 7.40
CA TRP A 32 9.68 -2.01 6.48
C TRP A 32 10.65 -2.97 5.84
N GLU A 33 10.16 -4.18 5.57
CA GLU A 33 10.92 -5.23 4.92
C GLU A 33 10.12 -5.79 3.74
N VAL A 34 10.82 -6.08 2.65
CA VAL A 34 10.23 -6.74 1.48
C VAL A 34 10.10 -8.23 1.75
N ARG A 35 8.86 -8.71 1.85
CA ARG A 35 8.58 -10.15 2.02
C ARG A 35 8.40 -10.89 0.70
N ARG A 36 7.88 -10.21 -0.33
CA ARG A 36 7.68 -10.74 -1.68
C ARG A 36 7.76 -9.60 -2.69
N LYS A 37 8.30 -9.85 -3.89
CA LYS A 37 8.46 -8.84 -4.94
C LYS A 37 7.30 -8.77 -5.94
N SER A 38 6.60 -9.87 -6.18
CA SER A 38 5.50 -9.93 -7.17
C SER A 38 4.32 -10.78 -6.67
N PRO A 39 3.22 -10.17 -6.21
CA PRO A 39 3.07 -8.73 -5.95
C PRO A 39 4.01 -8.25 -4.84
N LEU A 40 4.31 -6.95 -4.81
CA LEU A 40 5.13 -6.38 -3.74
C LEU A 40 4.35 -6.51 -2.42
N THR A 41 4.92 -7.26 -1.49
CA THR A 41 4.37 -7.46 -0.14
C THR A 41 5.40 -7.05 0.88
N LEU A 42 5.01 -6.18 1.79
CA LEU A 42 5.82 -5.71 2.90
C LEU A 42 5.31 -6.25 4.23
N VAL A 43 6.23 -6.32 5.19
CA VAL A 43 5.93 -6.47 6.62
C VAL A 43 6.62 -5.33 7.37
N HIS A 44 6.09 -4.95 8.53
CA HIS A 44 6.77 -3.98 9.39
C HIS A 44 7.89 -4.69 10.16
N SER A 45 9.06 -4.07 10.27
CA SER A 45 10.28 -4.66 10.86
C SER A 45 10.24 -4.88 12.38
N GLY A 46 9.10 -4.63 13.02
CA GLY A 46 8.93 -4.86 14.45
C GLY A 46 8.32 -6.24 14.65
N ASP A 47 8.96 -7.12 15.41
CA ASP A 47 8.57 -8.54 15.56
C ASP A 47 7.09 -8.73 15.88
N ARG A 48 6.53 -7.86 16.72
CA ARG A 48 5.11 -7.85 17.09
C ARG A 48 4.13 -7.62 15.92
N TYR A 49 4.62 -7.22 14.75
CA TYR A 49 3.86 -6.91 13.53
C TYR A 49 4.23 -7.80 12.34
N ALA A 50 5.21 -8.70 12.48
CA ALA A 50 5.73 -9.52 11.38
C ALA A 50 4.67 -10.43 10.74
N GLY A 51 3.59 -10.73 11.47
CA GLY A 51 2.43 -11.48 10.97
C GLY A 51 1.47 -10.67 10.08
N VAL A 52 1.58 -9.35 10.03
CA VAL A 52 0.70 -8.47 9.24
C VAL A 52 1.37 -8.13 7.92
N ARG A 53 0.68 -8.44 6.82
CA ARG A 53 1.18 -8.24 5.46
C ARG A 53 0.47 -7.08 4.80
N VAL A 54 1.26 -6.19 4.19
CA VAL A 54 0.78 -5.13 3.29
C VAL A 54 1.10 -5.54 1.86
N THR A 55 0.09 -5.83 1.05
CA THR A 55 0.28 -6.21 -0.36
C THR A 55 -0.24 -5.12 -1.28
N PHE A 56 0.62 -4.62 -2.16
CA PHE A 56 0.30 -3.59 -3.13
C PHE A 56 -0.21 -4.19 -4.43
N ILE A 57 -1.35 -3.71 -4.90
CA ILE A 57 -2.07 -4.24 -6.04
C ILE A 57 -2.26 -3.11 -7.07
N PRO A 58 -1.53 -3.16 -8.20
CA PRO A 58 -1.64 -2.18 -9.29
C PRO A 58 -3.02 -2.13 -9.91
N SER A 59 -3.49 -0.92 -10.24
CA SER A 59 -4.63 -0.73 -11.12
C SER A 59 -4.41 -1.35 -12.50
N GLY A 60 -5.50 -1.69 -13.19
CA GLY A 60 -5.47 -2.46 -14.44
C GLY A 60 -5.11 -3.94 -14.30
N SER A 61 -4.74 -4.44 -13.11
CA SER A 61 -4.54 -5.88 -12.88
C SER A 61 -5.87 -6.61 -12.65
N ARG A 62 -5.93 -7.91 -13.01
CA ARG A 62 -7.11 -8.76 -12.71
C ARG A 62 -7.43 -8.79 -11.21
N THR A 63 -6.39 -8.78 -10.37
CA THR A 63 -6.52 -8.77 -8.91
C THR A 63 -7.14 -7.46 -8.42
N PHE A 64 -6.77 -6.32 -9.02
CA PHE A 64 -7.36 -5.02 -8.67
C PHE A 64 -8.86 -5.00 -8.94
N ALA A 65 -9.29 -5.48 -10.11
CA ALA A 65 -10.72 -5.55 -10.44
C ALA A 65 -11.51 -6.35 -9.40
N ARG A 66 -10.95 -7.43 -8.86
CA ARG A 66 -11.57 -8.19 -7.76
C ARG A 66 -11.62 -7.38 -6.46
N VAL A 67 -10.49 -6.81 -6.04
CA VAL A 67 -10.37 -6.05 -4.79
C VAL A 67 -11.24 -4.79 -4.78
N ALA A 68 -11.36 -4.12 -5.92
CA ALA A 68 -12.23 -2.97 -6.12
C ALA A 68 -13.72 -3.35 -6.20
N LYS A 69 -14.06 -4.55 -6.71
CA LYS A 69 -15.44 -5.07 -6.76
C LYS A 69 -15.97 -5.52 -5.40
N GLU A 70 -15.11 -5.90 -4.47
CA GLU A 70 -15.50 -6.28 -3.10
C GLU A 70 -16.11 -5.11 -2.28
N GLY A 71 -16.38 -3.95 -2.89
CA GLY A 71 -17.10 -2.82 -2.29
C GLY A 71 -16.30 -2.02 -1.25
N LYS A 72 -15.13 -2.53 -0.86
CA LYS A 72 -14.33 -2.02 0.26
C LYS A 72 -13.66 -0.66 0.01
N LEU A 73 -13.63 -0.14 -1.22
CA LEU A 73 -13.05 1.18 -1.49
C LEU A 73 -14.05 2.35 -1.32
N GLY A 74 -15.36 2.08 -1.35
CA GLY A 74 -16.38 3.12 -1.22
C GLY A 74 -16.16 4.32 -2.16
N ALA A 75 -16.16 5.52 -1.59
CA ALA A 75 -15.92 6.78 -2.30
C ALA A 75 -14.54 6.85 -2.99
N PHE A 76 -13.54 6.10 -2.51
CA PHE A 76 -12.18 6.10 -3.06
C PHE A 76 -12.01 5.21 -4.31
N ARG A 77 -13.11 4.82 -4.95
CA ARG A 77 -13.07 4.11 -6.24
C ARG A 77 -13.05 5.07 -7.44
N SER A 78 -13.50 6.31 -7.26
CA SER A 78 -13.57 7.32 -8.32
C SER A 78 -12.92 8.63 -7.85
N PRO A 79 -11.83 9.11 -8.49
CA PRO A 79 -11.14 8.48 -9.61
C PRO A 79 -10.53 7.12 -9.23
N GLU A 80 -10.19 6.28 -10.22
CA GLU A 80 -9.56 4.98 -9.94
C GLU A 80 -8.17 5.20 -9.31
N PRO A 81 -7.89 4.62 -8.12
CA PRO A 81 -6.57 4.76 -7.51
C PRO A 81 -5.52 3.99 -8.30
N SER A 82 -4.31 4.51 -8.36
CA SER A 82 -3.18 3.89 -9.07
C SER A 82 -2.82 2.53 -8.48
N LEU A 83 -2.96 2.38 -7.16
CA LEU A 83 -2.76 1.12 -6.43
C LEU A 83 -3.80 0.99 -5.30
N VAL A 84 -4.07 -0.26 -4.92
CA VAL A 84 -4.68 -0.57 -3.62
C VAL A 84 -3.68 -1.34 -2.78
N ALA A 85 -3.37 -0.87 -1.58
CA ALA A 85 -2.69 -1.66 -0.58
C ALA A 85 -3.72 -2.41 0.26
N THR A 86 -3.56 -3.74 0.33
CA THR A 86 -4.37 -4.60 1.19
C THR A 86 -3.57 -4.97 2.42
N ILE A 87 -4.15 -4.78 3.60
CA ILE A 87 -3.53 -5.09 4.89
C ILE A 87 -4.28 -6.27 5.51
N ALA A 88 -3.56 -7.36 5.74
CA ALA A 88 -4.10 -8.62 6.25
C ALA A 88 -3.23 -9.19 7.37
N GLY A 89 -3.86 -9.62 8.46
CA GLY A 89 -3.23 -10.20 9.64
C GLY A 89 -4.28 -10.55 10.69
N SER A 90 -3.92 -11.34 11.70
CA SER A 90 -4.82 -11.78 12.78
C SER A 90 -5.00 -10.76 13.90
N SER A 91 -4.05 -9.82 14.07
CA SER A 91 -4.09 -8.76 15.07
C SER A 91 -3.28 -7.56 14.61
N GLN A 92 -3.43 -6.40 15.29
CA GLN A 92 -2.64 -5.18 15.07
C GLN A 92 -2.73 -4.58 13.65
N VAL A 93 -3.77 -4.92 12.88
CA VAL A 93 -3.97 -4.42 11.51
C VAL A 93 -4.06 -2.89 11.49
N ASP A 94 -4.77 -2.28 12.44
CA ASP A 94 -4.92 -0.81 12.53
C ASP A 94 -3.61 -0.10 12.87
N ARG A 95 -2.74 -0.73 13.66
CA ARG A 95 -1.39 -0.19 13.92
C ARG A 95 -0.56 -0.17 12.63
N VAL A 96 -0.61 -1.25 11.86
CA VAL A 96 0.11 -1.34 10.58
C VAL A 96 -0.50 -0.42 9.52
N LEU A 97 -1.82 -0.20 9.53
CA LEU A 97 -2.44 0.89 8.76
C LEU A 97 -1.79 2.22 9.12
N GLY A 98 -1.70 2.57 10.41
CA GLY A 98 -1.07 3.81 10.85
C GLY A 98 0.37 3.96 10.37
N PHE A 99 1.17 2.91 10.46
CA PHE A 99 2.54 2.92 9.92
C PHE A 99 2.58 3.07 8.40
N LEU A 100 1.68 2.41 7.67
CA LEU A 100 1.63 2.48 6.22
C LEU A 100 1.28 3.90 5.77
N VAL A 101 0.26 4.50 6.38
CA VAL A 101 -0.14 5.88 6.12
C VAL A 101 1.01 6.83 6.46
N GLY A 102 1.66 6.64 7.62
CA GLY A 102 2.85 7.42 7.99
C GLY A 102 3.99 7.33 6.96
N LEU A 103 4.25 6.14 6.43
CA LEU A 103 5.22 5.95 5.33
C LEU A 103 4.82 6.71 4.07
N LEU A 104 3.55 6.56 3.64
CA LEU A 104 3.05 7.16 2.41
C LEU A 104 3.08 8.68 2.49
N THR A 105 2.70 9.25 3.63
CA THR A 105 2.71 10.70 3.85
C THR A 105 4.13 11.24 3.99
N ARG A 106 5.00 10.59 4.79
CA ARG A 106 6.39 11.06 5.03
C ARG A 106 7.24 11.02 3.77
N HIS A 107 7.00 10.07 2.88
CA HIS A 107 7.77 9.89 1.65
C HIS A 107 6.95 10.23 0.40
N ALA A 108 5.88 11.01 0.54
CA ALA A 108 4.91 11.26 -0.53
C ALA A 108 5.57 11.76 -1.83
N GLU A 109 6.34 12.84 -1.74
CA GLU A 109 7.06 13.43 -2.89
C GLU A 109 8.00 12.41 -3.56
N HIS A 110 8.78 11.70 -2.75
CA HIS A 110 9.76 10.73 -3.23
C HIS A 110 9.14 9.50 -3.87
N LEU A 111 7.94 9.11 -3.44
CA LEU A 111 7.18 7.98 -3.97
C LEU A 111 6.21 8.40 -5.07
N GLY A 112 6.04 9.71 -5.31
CA GLY A 112 5.07 10.26 -6.26
C GLY A 112 3.61 10.07 -5.82
N VAL A 113 3.36 10.01 -4.51
CA VAL A 113 2.01 9.91 -3.92
C VAL A 113 1.39 11.30 -3.89
N GLU A 114 0.22 11.43 -4.50
CA GLU A 114 -0.58 12.66 -4.51
C GLU A 114 -1.79 12.58 -3.56
N GLY A 115 -2.21 11.37 -3.21
CA GLY A 115 -3.33 11.17 -2.30
C GLY A 115 -3.40 9.76 -1.73
N VAL A 116 -4.02 9.66 -0.55
CA VAL A 116 -4.27 8.38 0.14
C VAL A 116 -5.72 8.37 0.60
N GLY A 117 -6.45 7.32 0.24
CA GLY A 117 -7.83 7.08 0.66
C GLY A 117 -7.90 5.90 1.61
N ILE A 118 -8.49 6.10 2.79
CA ILE A 118 -8.69 5.03 3.78
C ILE A 118 -10.20 4.84 3.89
N PRO A 119 -10.76 3.78 3.29
CA PRO A 119 -12.16 3.47 3.42
C PRO A 119 -12.48 3.20 4.89
N LEU A 120 -13.52 3.84 5.41
CA LEU A 120 -14.09 3.45 6.69
C LEU A 120 -14.70 2.06 6.51
N THR A 121 -14.22 1.10 7.29
CA THR A 121 -14.92 -0.17 7.45
C THR A 121 -15.89 0.00 8.61
N GLU A 122 -17.19 0.00 8.31
CA GLU A 122 -18.26 -0.20 9.30
C GLU A 122 -18.17 -1.60 9.93
#